data_AF-A0AAW1MA62-F1
#
_entry.id   AF-A0AAW1MA62-F1
#
_cell.length_a   1.000
_cell.length_b   1.000
_cell.length_c   1.000
_cell.angle_alpha   90.00
_cell.angle_beta   90.00
_cell.angle_gamma   90.00
#
_symmetry.space_group_name_H-M   'P 1'
#
loop_
_entity.id
_entity.type
_entity.pdbx_description
1 polymer ?
#
loop_
_entity_poly.entity_id
_entity_poly.type
_entity_poly.pdbx_seq_one_letter_code
_entity_poly.pdbx_strand_id
1 'polypeptide(L)'
;MSIGRIEEFKVNEQNWSLYVASVAQYFKCVRIDISNGIKEELKPAILITAIGHEAYELMANLYDPDKPENKNFSEFIELMSEHLEPAPSEIAERYKFRQRRQLENEPVSVYVATLKMLAKT
;
A
#
# COMPACT_ATOMS: atom_id res chain seq x y z
N MET A 1 29.84 5.07 -2.17
CA MET A 1 28.51 5.48 -1.68
C MET A 1 27.74 4.23 -1.36
N SER A 2 27.38 4.02 -0.09
CA SER A 2 26.42 2.96 0.28
C SER A 2 25.03 3.50 -0.05
N ILE A 3 24.37 2.91 -1.03
CA ILE A 3 22.97 3.22 -1.32
C ILE A 3 22.17 2.50 -0.21
N GLY A 4 21.24 3.21 0.45
CA GLY A 4 20.44 2.65 1.56
C GLY A 4 19.73 1.36 1.16
N ARG A 5 19.50 0.44 2.11
CA ARG A 5 18.84 -0.85 1.85
C ARG A 5 17.31 -0.67 1.88
N ILE A 6 16.59 -1.35 0.99
CA ILE A 6 15.14 -1.54 1.14
C ILE A 6 14.93 -2.51 2.30
N GLU A 7 14.21 -2.07 3.33
CA GLU A 7 13.80 -2.94 4.44
C GLU A 7 12.69 -3.88 3.99
N GLU A 8 12.57 -5.03 4.65
CA GLU A 8 11.50 -5.98 4.37
C GLU A 8 10.15 -5.39 4.77
N PHE A 9 9.12 -5.62 3.95
CA PHE A 9 7.78 -5.15 4.24
C PHE A 9 7.11 -6.05 5.27
N LYS A 10 6.56 -5.45 6.32
CA LYS A 10 5.80 -6.15 7.35
C LYS A 10 4.31 -5.99 7.12
N VAL A 11 3.68 -7.05 6.63
CA VAL A 11 2.29 -7.07 6.12
C VAL A 11 1.27 -6.51 7.13
N ASN A 12 1.49 -6.74 8.42
CA ASN A 12 0.54 -6.37 9.49
C ASN A 12 0.93 -5.13 10.30
N GLU A 13 2.13 -4.58 10.10
CA GLU A 13 2.65 -3.46 10.91
C GLU A 13 2.84 -2.16 10.12
N GLN A 14 2.96 -2.27 8.79
CA GLN A 14 3.33 -1.16 7.93
C GLN A 14 2.24 -0.82 6.92
N ASN A 15 2.24 0.44 6.49
CA ASN A 15 1.37 0.92 5.43
C ASN A 15 2.00 0.62 4.06
N TRP A 16 1.24 -0.04 3.18
CA TRP A 16 1.73 -0.47 1.87
C TRP A 16 2.06 0.72 0.97
N SER A 17 1.21 1.74 0.95
CA SER A 17 1.43 2.96 0.16
C SER A 17 2.74 3.67 0.53
N LEU A 18 3.06 3.77 1.83
CA LEU A 18 4.33 4.35 2.30
C LEU A 18 5.53 3.50 1.91
N TYR A 19 5.40 2.18 2.00
CA TYR A 19 6.45 1.25 1.57
C TYR A 19 6.75 1.41 0.07
N VAL A 20 5.72 1.38 -0.78
CA VAL A 20 5.84 1.57 -2.23
C VAL A 20 6.49 2.90 -2.57
N ALA A 21 6.11 3.98 -1.88
CA ALA A 21 6.74 5.29 -2.06
C ALA A 21 8.25 5.24 -1.75
N SER A 22 8.66 4.53 -0.70
CA SER A 22 10.08 4.37 -0.34
C SER A 22 10.87 3.58 -1.40
N VAL A 23 10.30 2.49 -1.93
CA VAL A 23 10.89 1.69 -3.01
C VAL A 23 11.02 2.52 -4.29
N ALA A 24 10.01 3.32 -4.63
CA ALA A 24 10.07 4.22 -5.77
C ALA A 24 11.19 5.26 -5.65
N GLN A 25 11.49 5.76 -4.45
CA GLN A 25 12.64 6.65 -4.22
C GLN A 25 13.97 5.88 -4.31
N TYR A 26 14.02 4.65 -3.82
CA TYR A 26 15.21 3.80 -3.98
C TYR A 26 15.57 3.60 -5.45
N PHE A 27 14.59 3.32 -6.31
CA PHE A 27 14.84 3.19 -7.75
C PHE A 27 15.42 4.46 -8.39
N LYS A 28 14.98 5.64 -7.95
CA LYS A 28 15.59 6.92 -8.36
C LYS A 28 17.04 7.04 -7.89
N CYS A 29 17.33 6.68 -6.64
CA CYS A 29 18.69 6.70 -6.09
C CYS A 29 19.66 5.76 -6.83
N VAL A 30 19.19 4.59 -7.26
CA VAL A 30 19.99 3.60 -8.00
C VAL A 30 20.14 3.97 -9.49
N ARG A 31 19.60 5.11 -9.94
CA ARG A 31 19.56 5.51 -11.37
C ARG A 31 18.97 4.40 -12.23
N ILE A 32 17.89 3.78 -11.74
CA ILE A 32 16.97 3.00 -12.57
C ILE A 32 16.08 4.04 -13.26
N ASP A 33 16.67 4.75 -14.23
CA ASP A 33 15.98 5.79 -14.98
C ASP A 33 15.12 5.19 -16.10
N ILE A 34 13.91 5.74 -16.18
CA ILE A 34 12.82 5.42 -17.11
C ILE A 34 13.19 5.74 -18.59
N SER A 35 14.36 6.33 -18.85
CA SER A 35 14.78 6.78 -20.19
C SER A 35 15.69 5.83 -20.95
N ASN A 36 16.33 4.85 -20.30
CA ASN A 36 17.12 3.82 -20.98
C ASN A 36 16.44 2.48 -20.72
N GLY A 37 15.71 1.97 -21.71
CA GLY A 37 14.80 0.80 -21.66
C GLY A 37 15.40 -0.56 -21.32
N ILE A 38 16.37 -0.63 -20.42
CA ILE A 38 17.07 -1.85 -19.98
C ILE A 38 16.69 -2.23 -18.53
N LYS A 39 15.96 -1.39 -17.77
CA LYS A 39 15.82 -1.58 -16.31
C LYS A 39 14.40 -1.71 -15.76
N GLU A 40 13.38 -1.73 -16.61
CA GLU A 40 11.99 -1.92 -16.13
C GLU A 40 11.71 -3.37 -15.75
N GLU A 41 12.28 -4.32 -16.49
CA GLU A 41 12.25 -5.76 -16.21
C GLU A 41 12.95 -6.15 -14.89
N LEU A 42 13.84 -5.30 -14.38
CA LEU A 42 14.54 -5.53 -13.10
C LEU A 42 13.72 -5.06 -11.89
N LYS A 43 12.72 -4.17 -12.07
CA LYS A 43 11.92 -3.65 -10.96
C LYS A 43 11.14 -4.76 -10.22
N PRO A 44 10.46 -5.70 -10.91
CA PRO A 44 9.78 -6.82 -10.25
C PRO A 44 10.76 -7.71 -9.48
N ALA A 45 11.91 -8.04 -10.10
CA ALA A 45 12.93 -8.88 -9.47
C ALA A 45 13.49 -8.24 -8.20
N ILE A 46 13.82 -6.94 -8.23
CA ILE A 46 14.31 -6.22 -7.05
C ILE A 46 13.26 -6.20 -5.96
N LEU A 47 12.00 -5.91 -6.30
CA LEU A 47 10.91 -5.89 -5.32
C LEU A 47 10.73 -7.27 -4.67
N ILE A 48 10.65 -8.34 -5.46
CA ILE A 48 10.51 -9.71 -4.95
C ILE A 48 11.65 -10.07 -3.99
N THR A 49 12.89 -9.68 -4.30
CA THR A 49 14.03 -9.94 -3.42
C THR A 49 14.07 -9.08 -2.15
N ALA A 50 13.41 -7.93 -2.16
CA ALA A 50 13.48 -6.95 -1.07
C ALA A 50 12.24 -6.95 -0.16
N ILE A 51 11.09 -7.42 -0.65
CA ILE A 51 9.79 -7.32 0.02
C ILE A 51 9.68 -8.21 1.27
N GLY A 52 10.50 -9.26 1.36
CA GLY A 52 10.49 -10.22 2.46
C GLY A 52 9.53 -11.40 2.22
N HIS A 53 9.72 -12.46 3.02
CA HIS A 53 9.03 -13.74 2.82
C HIS A 53 7.51 -13.64 3.00
N GLU A 54 7.03 -13.00 4.07
CA GLU A 54 5.60 -12.90 4.40
C GLU A 54 4.80 -12.22 3.28
N ALA A 55 5.33 -11.09 2.78
CA ALA A 55 4.71 -10.34 1.71
C ALA A 55 4.79 -11.07 0.36
N TYR A 56 5.88 -11.79 0.09
CA TYR A 56 6.00 -12.62 -1.10
C TYR A 56 5.01 -13.80 -1.08
N GLU A 57 4.86 -14.47 0.05
CA GLU A 57 3.91 -15.57 0.23
C GLU A 57 2.46 -15.12 0.02
N LEU A 58 2.07 -13.99 0.64
CA LEU A 58 0.76 -13.38 0.41
C LEU A 58 0.53 -13.14 -1.08
N MET A 59 1.51 -12.54 -1.75
CA MET A 59 1.41 -12.17 -3.14
C MET A 59 1.36 -13.41 -4.07
N ALA A 60 2.14 -14.46 -3.79
CA ALA A 60 2.05 -15.73 -4.49
C ALA A 60 0.65 -16.38 -4.34
N ASN A 61 0.06 -16.29 -3.15
CA ASN A 61 -1.30 -16.79 -2.91
C ASN A 61 -2.37 -15.98 -3.66
N LEU A 62 -2.17 -14.66 -3.81
CA LEU A 62 -3.11 -13.80 -4.55
C LEU A 62 -3.04 -14.00 -6.07
N TYR A 63 -1.91 -14.47 -6.61
CA TYR A 63 -1.73 -14.73 -8.04
C TYR A 63 -2.16 -16.13 -8.50
N ASP A 64 -2.42 -17.08 -7.61
CA ASP A 64 -2.80 -18.47 -7.95
C ASP A 64 -3.96 -18.50 -8.99
N PRO A 65 -3.80 -19.15 -10.16
CA PRO A 65 -2.74 -20.11 -10.58
C PRO A 65 -1.54 -19.53 -11.35
N ASP A 66 -1.48 -18.22 -11.54
CA ASP A 66 -0.36 -17.54 -12.17
C ASP A 66 0.85 -17.40 -11.22
N LYS A 67 2.04 -17.19 -11.80
CA LYS A 67 3.25 -16.92 -11.03
C LYS A 67 3.56 -15.44 -10.95
N PRO A 68 3.99 -14.94 -9.79
CA PRO A 68 4.33 -13.53 -9.61
C PRO A 68 5.56 -13.07 -10.40
N GLU A 69 6.46 -14.01 -10.70
CA GLU A 69 7.67 -13.78 -11.52
C GLU A 69 7.34 -13.33 -12.96
N ASN A 70 6.13 -13.59 -13.44
CA ASN A 70 5.69 -13.28 -14.80
C ASN A 70 4.93 -11.94 -14.90
N LYS A 71 4.81 -11.20 -13.79
CA LYS A 71 3.98 -9.99 -13.69
C LYS A 71 4.83 -8.72 -13.62
N ASN A 72 4.24 -7.62 -14.05
CA ASN A 72 4.92 -6.33 -14.06
C ASN A 72 4.89 -5.65 -12.68
N PHE A 73 5.81 -4.73 -12.46
CA PHE A 73 5.93 -4.00 -11.20
C PHE A 73 4.66 -3.21 -10.82
N SER A 74 3.95 -2.66 -11.81
CA SER A 74 2.67 -1.95 -11.58
C SER A 74 1.57 -2.91 -11.10
N GLU A 75 1.43 -4.06 -11.76
CA GLU A 75 0.42 -5.07 -11.42
C GLU A 75 0.63 -5.59 -9.99
N PHE A 76 1.90 -5.72 -9.58
CA PHE A 76 2.28 -6.13 -8.24
C PHE A 76 1.82 -5.12 -7.18
N ILE A 77 2.06 -3.83 -7.42
CA ILE A 77 1.66 -2.77 -6.50
C ILE A 77 0.14 -2.71 -6.38
N GLU A 78 -0.55 -2.80 -7.52
CA GLU A 78 -2.01 -2.73 -7.58
C GLU A 78 -2.66 -3.88 -6.81
N LEU A 79 -2.25 -5.13 -7.08
CA LEU A 79 -2.82 -6.30 -6.40
C LEU A 79 -2.62 -6.25 -4.88
N MET A 80 -1.41 -5.89 -4.45
CA MET A 80 -1.11 -5.76 -3.02
C MET A 80 -1.87 -4.59 -2.39
N SER A 81 -2.06 -3.49 -3.12
CA SER A 81 -2.86 -2.35 -2.65
C SER A 81 -4.34 -2.73 -2.48
N GLU A 82 -4.91 -3.48 -3.42
CA GLU A 82 -6.30 -3.95 -3.32
C GLU A 82 -6.53 -4.84 -2.11
N HIS A 83 -5.53 -5.64 -1.73
CA HIS A 83 -5.63 -6.56 -0.61
C HIS A 83 -5.31 -5.91 0.75
N LEU A 84 -4.23 -5.14 0.83
CA LEU A 84 -3.73 -4.56 2.09
C LEU A 84 -4.39 -3.23 2.43
N GLU A 85 -4.81 -2.48 1.42
CA GLU A 85 -5.43 -1.18 1.55
C GLU A 85 -6.73 -1.15 0.72
N PRO A 86 -7.68 -2.09 0.98
CA PRO A 86 -8.89 -2.19 0.20
C PRO A 86 -9.64 -0.87 0.26
N ALA A 87 -10.23 -0.48 -0.87
CA ALA A 87 -11.04 0.73 -0.93
C ALA A 87 -12.10 0.68 0.18
N PRO A 88 -12.22 1.75 0.99
CA PRO A 88 -13.17 1.75 2.09
C PRO A 88 -14.58 1.50 1.55
N SER A 89 -15.28 0.53 2.14
CA SER A 89 -16.64 0.20 1.71
C SER A 89 -17.56 1.37 1.99
N GLU A 90 -18.12 1.95 0.91
CA GLU A 90 -19.04 3.09 1.02
C GLU A 90 -20.20 2.78 1.97
N ILE A 91 -20.72 1.56 1.95
CA ILE A 91 -21.80 1.12 2.85
C ILE A 91 -21.33 1.11 4.30
N ALA A 92 -20.12 0.60 4.56
CA ALA A 92 -19.55 0.57 5.91
C ALA A 92 -19.25 1.98 6.43
N GLU A 93 -18.68 2.87 5.61
CA GLU A 93 -18.41 4.27 6.00
C GLU A 93 -19.70 5.05 6.23
N ARG A 94 -20.71 4.89 5.35
CA ARG A 94 -22.06 5.45 5.59
C ARG A 94 -22.67 4.93 6.89
N TYR A 95 -22.48 3.64 7.20
CA TYR A 95 -22.96 3.06 8.45
C TYR A 95 -22.24 3.67 9.66
N LYS A 96 -20.90 3.76 9.65
CA LYS A 96 -20.10 4.41 10.70
C LYS A 96 -20.53 5.86 10.92
N PHE A 97 -20.71 6.62 9.85
CA PHE A 97 -21.22 7.99 9.90
C PHE A 97 -22.60 8.06 10.57
N ARG A 98 -23.54 7.21 10.15
CA ARG A 98 -24.90 7.17 10.73
C ARG A 98 -24.94 6.68 12.18
N GLN A 99 -24.01 5.82 12.57
CA GLN A 99 -23.89 5.30 13.94
C GLN A 99 -23.27 6.32 14.89
N ARG A 100 -22.50 7.28 14.40
CA ARG A 100 -21.85 8.27 15.24
C ARG A 100 -22.90 9.14 15.94
N ARG A 101 -22.99 8.98 17.26
CA ARG A 101 -23.80 9.80 18.17
C ARG A 101 -22.90 10.63 19.05
N GLN A 102 -23.31 11.87 19.34
CA GLN A 102 -22.60 12.74 20.29
C GLN A 102 -22.47 12.03 21.64
N LEU A 103 -21.26 12.00 22.20
CA LEU A 103 -21.02 11.35 23.49
C LEU A 103 -21.52 12.23 24.65
N GLU A 104 -21.77 11.61 25.80
CA GLU A 104 -22.07 12.36 27.02
C GLU A 104 -20.88 13.28 27.36
N ASN A 105 -21.17 14.58 27.50
CA ASN A 105 -20.19 15.65 27.72
C ASN A 105 -19.27 16.00 26.53
N GLU A 106 -19.54 15.50 25.33
CA GLU A 106 -18.84 15.96 24.12
C GLU A 106 -19.38 17.33 23.68
N PRO A 107 -18.54 18.36 23.47
CA PRO A 107 -18.99 19.62 22.90
C PRO A 107 -19.51 19.43 21.47
N VAL A 108 -20.61 20.13 21.13
CA VAL A 108 -21.23 20.05 19.79
C VAL A 108 -20.25 20.37 18.67
N SER A 109 -19.31 21.30 18.90
CA SER A 109 -18.27 21.65 17.93
C SER A 109 -17.35 20.47 17.59
N VAL A 110 -16.98 19.67 18.60
CA VAL A 110 -16.14 18.47 18.44
C VAL A 110 -16.92 17.36 17.72
N TYR A 111 -18.19 17.19 18.08
CA TYR A 111 -19.07 16.25 17.40
C TYR A 111 -19.22 16.57 15.91
N VAL A 112 -19.51 17.82 15.56
CA VAL A 112 -19.63 18.27 14.16
C VAL A 112 -18.30 18.15 13.41
N ALA A 113 -17.16 18.46 14.05
CA ALA A 113 -15.85 18.25 13.43
C ALA A 113 -15.59 16.77 13.12
N THR A 114 -15.96 15.87 14.03
CA THR A 114 -15.83 14.42 13.85
C THR A 114 -16.74 13.93 12.72
N LEU A 115 -17.99 14.38 12.65
CA LEU A 115 -18.90 14.05 11.53
C LEU A 115 -18.33 14.52 10.19
N LYS A 116 -17.78 15.74 10.13
CA LYS A 116 -17.13 16.25 8.91
C LYS A 116 -15.91 15.44 8.51
N MET A 117 -15.17 14.88 9.47
CA MET A 117 -14.06 13.97 9.18
C MET A 117 -14.56 12.66 8.59
N LEU A 118 -15.60 12.06 9.18
CA LEU A 118 -16.22 10.82 8.69
C LEU A 118 -16.92 10.97 7.33
N ALA A 119 -17.30 12.19 6.94
CA ALA A 119 -17.91 12.49 5.65
C ALA A 119 -16.90 12.71 4.50
N LYS A 120 -15.59 12.74 4.79
CA LYS A 120 -14.53 12.86 3.77
C LYS A 120 -14.08 11.52 3.19
N THR A 121 -14.42 10.42 3.88
CA THR A 121 -14.22 9.03 3.49
C THR A 121 -15.37 8.54 2.63
#